data_AF-A0ABD1DXJ5-F1
#
_entry.id   AF-A0ABD1DXJ5-F1
#
_cell.length_a   1.000
_cell.length_b   1.000
_cell.length_c   1.000
_cell.angle_alpha   90.00
_cell.angle_beta   90.00
_cell.angle_gamma   90.00
#
_symmetry.space_group_name_H-M   'P 1'
#
loop_
_entity.id
_entity.type
_entity.pdbx_description
1 polymer ?
#
loop_
_entity_poly.entity_id
_entity_poly.type
_entity_poly.pdbx_seq_one_letter_code
_entity_poly.pdbx_strand_id
1 'polypeptide(L)' 'MNNNTANFPLLCIADPQHALAASLAERNLKHFQLALNLGADPNRRDSSSSNQSVFEHACQSAGCSSFIVECLKHHADVQQ' A
#
# COMPACT_ATOMS: atom_id res chain seq x y z
N MET A 1 35.71 -8.08 -4.96
CA MET A 1 34.65 -8.17 -5.98
C MET A 1 33.32 -7.78 -5.38
N ASN A 2 32.94 -6.55 -5.65
CA ASN A 2 31.66 -5.89 -5.48
C ASN A 2 30.56 -6.60 -6.28
N ASN A 3 29.53 -7.12 -5.60
CA ASN A 3 28.25 -7.49 -6.21
C ASN A 3 27.12 -6.93 -5.36
N ASN A 4 26.72 -5.70 -5.70
CA ASN A 4 25.44 -5.11 -5.35
C ASN A 4 24.34 -5.90 -6.06
N THR A 5 23.82 -6.94 -5.42
CA THR A 5 22.58 -7.56 -5.87
C THR A 5 21.56 -7.26 -4.79
N ALA A 6 20.89 -6.11 -4.95
CA ALA A 6 19.64 -5.85 -4.28
C ALA A 6 18.67 -6.94 -4.74
N ASN A 7 18.61 -8.02 -3.96
CA ASN A 7 17.72 -9.14 -4.12
C ASN A 7 16.32 -8.64 -3.75
N PHE A 8 15.73 -7.86 -4.64
CA PHE A 8 14.30 -7.60 -4.63
C PHE A 8 13.69 -8.90 -5.10
N PRO A 9 13.04 -9.68 -4.23
CA PRO A 9 12.24 -10.78 -4.73
C PRO A 9 11.27 -10.11 -5.69
N LEU A 10 11.25 -10.58 -6.93
CA LEU A 10 10.05 -10.60 -7.75
C LEU A 10 9.04 -11.44 -6.96
N LEU A 11 8.57 -10.91 -5.82
CA LEU A 11 7.46 -11.41 -5.05
C LEU A 11 6.37 -11.47 -6.11
N CYS A 12 6.02 -12.69 -6.51
CA CYS A 12 4.78 -12.94 -7.18
C CYS A 12 3.73 -12.19 -6.36
N ILE A 13 3.27 -11.04 -6.87
CA ILE A 13 2.30 -10.19 -6.20
C ILE A 13 0.98 -10.93 -6.39
N ALA A 14 0.84 -12.04 -5.69
CA ALA A 14 -0.31 -12.93 -5.81
C ALA A 14 -1.58 -12.19 -5.41
N ASP A 15 -1.43 -11.13 -4.60
CA ASP A 15 -2.51 -10.26 -4.20
C ASP A 15 -1.99 -8.82 -4.00
N PRO A 16 -2.25 -7.89 -4.95
CA PRO A 16 -1.80 -6.50 -4.84
C PRO A 16 -2.42 -5.79 -3.62
N GLN A 17 -3.56 -6.27 -3.12
CA GLN A 17 -4.18 -5.74 -1.91
C GLN A 17 -3.37 -6.04 -0.64
N HIS A 18 -2.91 -7.28 -0.47
CA HIS A 18 -1.98 -7.63 0.61
C HIS A 18 -0.67 -6.84 0.52
N ALA A 19 -0.11 -6.69 -0.69
CA ALA A 19 1.10 -5.91 -0.89
C ALA A 19 0.91 -4.44 -0.49
N LEU A 20 -0.26 -3.86 -0.76
CA LEU A 20 -0.61 -2.49 -0.36
C LEU A 20 -0.65 -2.33 1.17
N ALA A 21 -1.32 -3.24 1.87
CA ALA A 21 -1.40 -3.22 3.33
C ALA A 21 -0.03 -3.43 3.99
N ALA A 22 0.75 -4.39 3.49
CA ALA A 22 2.09 -4.69 3.99
C ALA A 22 3.05 -3.50 3.78
N SER A 23 3.02 -2.86 2.61
CA SER A 23 3.88 -1.71 2.33
C SER A 23 3.53 -0.47 3.16
N LEU A 24 2.27 -0.31 3.59
CA LEU A 24 1.91 0.71 4.59
C LEU A 24 2.51 0.37 5.96
N ALA A 25 2.42 -0.89 6.40
CA ALA A 25 3.01 -1.34 7.67
C ALA A 25 4.54 -1.18 7.70
N GLU A 26 5.21 -1.46 6.57
CA GLU A 26 6.65 -1.27 6.39
C GLU A 26 7.06 0.19 6.12
N ARG A 27 6.09 1.12 6.02
CA ARG A 27 6.31 2.52 5.63
C ARG A 27 7.11 2.66 4.34
N ASN A 28 6.86 1.78 3.37
CA ASN A 28 7.57 1.73 2.10
C ASN A 28 6.73 2.33 0.96
N LEU A 29 6.94 3.62 0.66
CA LEU A 29 6.15 4.34 -0.34
C LEU A 29 6.29 3.77 -1.76
N LYS A 30 7.47 3.24 -2.13
CA LYS A 30 7.70 2.70 -3.48
C LYS A 30 6.89 1.43 -3.74
N HIS A 31 6.86 0.51 -2.76
CA HIS A 31 6.03 -0.68 -2.86
C HIS A 31 4.55 -0.34 -2.81
N PHE A 32 4.17 0.67 -2.04
CA PHE A 32 2.80 1.16 -1.98
C PHE A 32 2.31 1.67 -3.33
N GLN A 33 3.10 2.53 -3.99
CA GLN A 33 2.82 3.01 -5.34
C GLN A 33 2.75 1.86 -6.35
N LEU A 34 3.64 0.87 -6.24
CA LEU A 34 3.61 -0.29 -7.11
C LEU A 34 2.31 -1.08 -6.94
N ALA A 35 1.87 -1.32 -5.70
CA ALA A 35 0.61 -2.01 -5.42
C ALA A 35 -0.60 -1.24 -5.99
N LEU A 36 -0.64 0.08 -5.83
CA LEU A 36 -1.67 0.93 -6.44
C LEU A 36 -1.66 0.83 -7.98
N ASN A 37 -0.48 0.88 -8.60
CA ASN A 37 -0.32 0.71 -10.06
C ASN A 37 -0.79 -0.66 -10.57
N LEU A 38 -0.75 -1.68 -9.70
CA LEU A 38 -1.22 -3.03 -10.02
C LEU A 38 -2.73 -3.20 -9.80
N GLY A 39 -3.44 -2.14 -9.40
CA GLY A 39 -4.88 -2.15 -9.17
C GLY A 39 -5.29 -2.50 -7.74
N ALA A 40 -4.40 -2.39 -6.76
CA ALA A 40 -4.81 -2.45 -5.36
C ALA A 40 -5.74 -1.29 -5.03
N ASP A 41 -6.81 -1.55 -4.26
CA ASP A 41 -7.78 -0.54 -3.88
C ASP A 41 -7.53 -0.11 -2.42
N PRO A 42 -7.07 1.13 -2.18
CA PRO A 42 -6.80 1.63 -0.83
C PRO A 42 -8.05 1.81 0.02
N ASN A 43 -9.24 1.86 -0.58
CA ASN A 43 -10.53 1.93 0.13
C ASN A 43 -11.11 0.57 0.42
N ARG A 44 -10.57 -0.49 -0.18
CA ARG A 44 -11.02 -1.85 0.07
C ARG A 44 -10.83 -2.15 1.54
N ARG A 45 -11.95 -2.32 2.23
CA ARG A 45 -11.98 -2.80 3.60
C ARG A 45 -11.66 -4.28 3.57
N ASP A 46 -10.70 -4.68 4.39
CA ASP A 46 -10.48 -6.09 4.62
C ASP A 46 -11.61 -6.61 5.51
N SER A 47 -12.22 -7.74 5.13
CA SER A 47 -13.28 -8.38 5.90
C SER A 47 -12.79 -8.93 7.25
N SER A 48 -11.49 -8.88 7.53
CA SER A 48 -10.92 -9.29 8.80
C SER A 48 -11.10 -8.18 9.85
N SER A 49 -12.00 -8.45 10.81
CA SER A 49 -12.13 -7.93 12.19
C SER A 49 -11.93 -6.45 12.54
N SER A 50 -11.06 -5.68 11.88
CA SER A 50 -10.96 -4.22 12.05
C SER A 50 -11.91 -3.44 11.13
N ASN A 51 -12.37 -4.03 10.01
CA ASN A 51 -13.27 -3.36 9.04
C ASN A 51 -12.75 -1.98 8.56
N GLN A 52 -11.44 -1.75 8.67
CA GLN A 52 -10.77 -0.51 8.30
C GLN A 52 -10.11 -0.68 6.94
N SER A 53 -10.17 0.35 6.11
CA SER A 53 -9.44 0.37 4.84
C SER A 53 -7.97 0.76 5.06
N VAL A 54 -7.12 0.47 4.06
CA VAL A 54 -5.72 0.90 4.08
C VAL A 54 -5.61 2.42 4.16
N PHE A 55 -6.55 3.14 3.53
CA PHE A 55 -6.67 4.59 3.65
C PHE A 55 -6.94 5.05 5.09
N GLU A 56 -7.89 4.44 5.79
CA GLU A 56 -8.18 4.78 7.18
C GLU A 56 -6.98 4.49 8.11
N HIS A 57 -6.29 3.37 7.89
CA HIS A 57 -5.07 3.05 8.62
C HIS A 57 -3.98 4.10 8.38
N ALA A 58 -3.80 4.55 7.14
CA ALA A 58 -2.84 5.60 6.81
C ALA A 58 -3.21 6.94 7.48
N CYS A 59 -4.50 7.28 7.57
CA CYS A 59 -5.00 8.46 8.27
C CYS A 59 -4.76 8.39 9.79
N GLN A 60 -4.89 7.21 10.40
CA GLN A 60 -4.63 7.02 11.83
C GLN A 60 -3.13 7.00 12.18
N SER A 61 -2.26 6.70 11.21
CA SER A 61 -0.84 6.52 11.44
C SER A 61 -0.05 7.82 11.19
N ALA A 62 0.56 8.36 12.25
CA ALA A 62 1.36 9.58 12.14
C ALA A 62 2.56 9.41 11.18
N GLY A 63 2.71 10.36 10.26
CA GLY A 63 3.78 10.37 9.25
C GLY A 63 3.44 9.64 7.94
N CYS A 64 2.18 9.24 7.73
CA CYS A 64 1.73 8.60 6.49
C CYS A 64 1.09 9.58 5.48
N SER A 65 1.33 10.90 5.62
CA SER A 65 0.77 11.92 4.73
C SER A 65 1.09 11.66 3.24
N SER A 66 2.31 11.21 2.93
CA SER A 66 2.68 10.85 1.57
C SER A 66 1.86 9.68 1.02
N PHE A 67 1.52 8.69 1.85
CA PHE A 67 0.70 7.56 1.45
C PHE A 67 -0.74 8.00 1.16
N ILE A 68 -1.30 8.84 2.02
CA ILE A 68 -2.63 9.45 1.82
C ILE A 68 -2.67 10.21 0.49
N VAL A 69 -1.64 11.02 0.20
CA VAL A 69 -1.54 11.75 -1.07
C VAL A 69 -1.48 10.80 -2.27
N GLU A 70 -0.73 9.71 -2.19
CA GLU A 70 -0.68 8.72 -3.28
C GLU A 70 -2.02 8.00 -3.46
N CYS A 71 -2.73 7.66 -2.38
CA CYS A 71 -4.10 7.15 -2.48
C CYS A 71 -4.98 8.14 -3.26
N LEU A 72 -4.99 9.42 -2.88
CA LEU A 72 -5.80 10.45 -3.53
C LEU A 72 -5.44 10.63 -5.02
N LYS A 73 -4.16 10.53 -5.39
CA LYS A 73 -3.72 10.60 -6.79
C LYS A 73 -4.17 9.40 -7.61
N HIS A 74 -4.23 8.21 -7.02
CA HIS A 74 -4.58 6.97 -7.69
C HIS A 74 -6.10 6.69 -7.70
N HIS A 75 -6.93 7.73 -7.60
CA HIS A 75 -8.40 7.60 -7.55
C HIS A 75 -8.91 6.74 -6.39
N ALA A 76 -8.22 6.74 -5.24
CA ALA A 76 -8.86 6.32 -3.99
C ALA A 76 -10.06 7.24 -3.75
N ASP A 77 -11.25 6.73 -4.04
CA ASP A 77 -12.49 7.42 -3.82
C ASP A 77 -12.62 7.82 -2.34
N VAL A 78 -12.61 9.11 -2.05
CA VAL A 78 -12.81 9.60 -0.67
C VAL A 78 -14.30 9.54 -0.29
N GLN A 79 -15.17 9.00 -1.17
CA GLN A 79 -16.62 8.97 -1.04
C GLN A 79 -17.25 7.61 -1.40
N GLN A 80 -17.19 6.64 -0.48
CA GLN A 80 -18.08 5.45 -0.48
C GLN A 80 -18.58 5.14 0.94
#